data_AF-A0A9K3K4F5-F1
#
_entry.id   AF-A0A9K3K4F5-F1
#
_cell.length_a   1.000
_cell.length_b   1.000
_cell.length_c   1.000
_cell.angle_alpha   90.00
_cell.angle_beta   90.00
_cell.angle_gamma   90.00
#
_symmetry.space_group_name_H-M   'P 1'
#
loop_
_entity.id
_entity.type
_entity.pdbx_description
1 polymer ?
#
loop_
_entity_poly.entity_id
_entity_poly.type
_entity_poly.pdbx_seq_one_letter_code
_entity_poly.pdbx_strand_id
1 'polypeptide(L)'
;MTAASPLRTFFFACWCCFSGISVVAVTAAVHEFQTTAIRSSFSVNNGIFSLRGGDVTKSEKNADKILLVGRTTPSGFRDTPWIKKLASLHEGKASERDSVSSSPGKSSSRLGRTYNPLRMYVTCLTIVSIWITTGTLFYAICNDWPIPQSFFYAVDAGMSIGFCTDVVETKLVSKAFTILYILLGASVVGGALALFIQDAIEGIHDNQHDTKEYQLLLEQKVFEKFNVSRSGALNLEEFRQLLQASTKAPLSERDIAMLWSKFDRLKDGVIHFEEFAGTYRGIESLIASLHDAGRKTVMSPIWFSSTVQFVWYGENRIYFVFVAWVLLGVVWGMLDQGWDPITSTHFAVSALATGGLTAPRVNSEGILPAEPAIFCGLYCLLGIPLMAVTLGHFARALVSGQVAAMERDALTRPITATEYNVAKQNLTVRASGAAKGLNLGDFVVLQLMRQGRLSVQMFEVLKKEFEMLDKDQTGMLSLREATNCNLEDEDREADK
;
A
#
# COMPACT_ATOMS: atom_id res chain seq x y z
N MET A 1 -19.28 45.27 -32.46
CA MET A 1 -19.97 43.96 -32.37
C MET A 1 -19.04 42.99 -31.65
N THR A 2 -19.33 42.77 -30.38
CA THR A 2 -18.51 42.01 -29.43
C THR A 2 -18.73 40.51 -29.61
N ALA A 3 -17.70 39.79 -30.09
CA ALA A 3 -17.68 38.35 -30.12
C ALA A 3 -17.42 37.81 -28.70
N ALA A 4 -18.43 37.14 -28.14
CA ALA A 4 -18.33 36.42 -26.88
C ALA A 4 -17.52 35.12 -27.08
N SER A 5 -16.65 34.80 -26.12
CA SER A 5 -15.64 33.75 -26.21
C SER A 5 -16.19 32.33 -26.00
N PRO A 6 -15.75 31.32 -26.78
CA PRO A 6 -16.11 29.91 -26.60
C PRO A 6 -15.50 29.25 -25.34
N LEU A 7 -14.65 29.96 -24.59
CA LEU A 7 -14.00 29.44 -23.38
C LEU A 7 -14.98 29.10 -22.26
N ARG A 8 -16.06 29.89 -22.07
CA ARG A 8 -17.00 29.67 -20.96
C ARG A 8 -17.89 28.43 -21.17
N THR A 9 -18.26 28.14 -22.40
CA THR A 9 -19.06 26.96 -22.75
C THR A 9 -18.23 25.68 -22.61
N PHE A 10 -16.92 25.74 -22.88
CA PHE A 10 -16.02 24.60 -22.73
C PHE A 10 -15.74 24.28 -21.25
N PHE A 11 -15.52 25.28 -20.39
CA PHE A 11 -15.38 25.05 -18.95
C PHE A 11 -16.66 24.48 -18.31
N PHE A 12 -17.84 24.89 -18.77
CA PHE A 12 -19.11 24.36 -18.27
C PHE A 12 -19.38 22.92 -18.78
N ALA A 13 -19.04 22.62 -20.04
CA ALA A 13 -19.18 21.27 -20.60
C ALA A 13 -18.18 20.27 -20.01
N CYS A 14 -16.92 20.65 -19.79
CA CYS A 14 -15.93 19.81 -19.11
C CYS A 14 -16.29 19.60 -17.63
N TRP A 15 -16.80 20.63 -16.95
CA TRP A 15 -17.28 20.50 -15.56
C TRP A 15 -18.49 19.57 -15.47
N CYS A 16 -19.47 19.67 -16.39
CA CYS A 16 -20.63 18.77 -16.42
C CYS A 16 -20.28 17.32 -16.81
N CYS A 17 -19.32 17.11 -17.71
CA CYS A 17 -18.83 15.76 -18.05
C CYS A 17 -18.04 15.11 -16.90
N PHE A 18 -17.26 15.89 -16.13
CA PHE A 18 -16.52 15.35 -14.97
C PHE A 18 -17.37 15.23 -13.71
N SER A 19 -18.38 16.10 -13.50
CA SER A 19 -19.30 16.00 -12.36
C SER A 19 -20.39 14.95 -12.54
N GLY A 20 -20.62 14.49 -13.78
CA GLY A 20 -21.63 13.49 -14.13
C GLY A 20 -21.14 12.03 -14.05
N ILE A 21 -19.83 11.80 -13.97
CA ILE A 21 -19.26 10.47 -13.72
C ILE A 21 -19.37 10.20 -12.22
N SER A 22 -20.59 9.88 -11.79
CA SER A 22 -20.83 9.29 -10.47
C SER A 22 -19.93 8.06 -10.31
N VAL A 23 -19.33 7.89 -9.13
CA VAL A 23 -18.56 6.70 -8.72
C VAL A 23 -19.30 5.38 -9.04
N VAL A 24 -20.63 5.44 -9.15
CA VAL A 24 -21.53 4.36 -9.60
C VAL A 24 -21.29 3.92 -11.06
N ALA A 25 -20.96 4.82 -11.98
CA ALA A 25 -20.72 4.47 -13.40
C ALA A 25 -19.36 3.76 -13.59
N VAL A 26 -18.35 4.16 -12.81
CA VAL A 26 -17.03 3.48 -12.81
C VAL A 26 -17.14 2.11 -12.14
N THR A 27 -17.90 1.99 -11.05
CA THR A 27 -18.15 0.67 -10.43
C THR A 27 -19.04 -0.23 -11.28
N ALA A 28 -20.02 0.30 -12.01
CA ALA A 28 -20.83 -0.46 -12.96
C ALA A 28 -20.00 -0.96 -14.15
N ALA A 29 -19.14 -0.12 -14.73
CA ALA A 29 -18.23 -0.53 -15.81
C ALA A 29 -17.21 -1.58 -15.35
N VAL A 30 -16.71 -1.49 -14.11
CA VAL A 30 -15.83 -2.51 -13.51
C VAL A 30 -16.58 -3.82 -13.24
N HIS A 31 -17.83 -3.76 -12.78
CA HIS A 31 -18.66 -4.95 -12.57
C HIS A 31 -19.01 -5.66 -13.89
N GLU A 32 -19.29 -4.90 -14.96
CA GLU A 32 -19.57 -5.42 -16.30
C GLU A 32 -18.32 -6.04 -16.97
N PHE A 33 -17.14 -5.45 -16.74
CA PHE A 33 -15.87 -6.02 -17.20
C PHE A 33 -15.51 -7.32 -16.45
N GLN A 34 -15.76 -7.40 -15.14
CA GLN A 34 -15.56 -8.63 -14.36
C GLN A 34 -16.54 -9.74 -14.74
N THR A 35 -17.80 -9.44 -14.99
CA THR A 35 -18.78 -10.44 -15.46
C THR A 35 -18.49 -10.94 -16.87
N THR A 36 -17.94 -10.08 -17.73
CA THR A 36 -17.54 -10.47 -19.10
C THR A 36 -16.27 -11.33 -19.10
N ALA A 37 -15.28 -11.03 -18.26
CA ALA A 37 -14.05 -11.82 -18.10
C ALA A 37 -14.30 -13.22 -17.46
N ILE A 38 -15.28 -13.31 -16.57
CA ILE A 38 -15.72 -14.60 -15.98
C ILE A 38 -16.50 -15.43 -17.00
N ARG A 39 -17.30 -14.80 -17.89
CA ARG A 39 -18.00 -15.50 -18.99
C ARG A 39 -17.05 -15.98 -20.09
N SER A 40 -16.00 -15.24 -20.43
CA SER A 40 -15.03 -15.66 -21.45
C SER A 40 -14.15 -16.84 -21.01
N SER A 41 -13.92 -17.00 -19.69
CA SER A 41 -13.12 -18.10 -19.15
C SER A 41 -13.85 -19.45 -19.09
N PHE A 42 -15.18 -19.46 -19.30
CA PHE A 42 -16.01 -20.69 -19.27
C PHE A 42 -16.44 -21.20 -20.66
N SER A 43 -16.00 -20.58 -21.76
CA SER A 43 -16.39 -20.97 -23.12
C SER A 43 -15.19 -21.04 -24.07
N VAL A 44 -14.23 -21.93 -23.79
CA VAL A 44 -13.25 -22.38 -24.80
C VAL A 44 -13.03 -23.89 -24.65
N ASN A 45 -13.95 -24.68 -25.20
CA ASN A 45 -13.60 -25.95 -25.86
C ASN A 45 -14.79 -26.44 -26.70
N ASN A 46 -14.77 -26.13 -28.00
CA ASN A 46 -15.30 -26.93 -29.11
C ASN A 46 -15.32 -26.06 -30.38
N GLY A 47 -14.26 -26.16 -31.18
CA GLY A 47 -14.13 -25.51 -32.47
C GLY A 47 -13.37 -26.43 -33.43
N ILE A 48 -14.13 -27.24 -34.14
CA ILE A 48 -13.71 -28.28 -35.09
C ILE A 48 -13.02 -27.66 -36.31
N PHE A 49 -11.79 -28.09 -36.60
CA PHE A 49 -11.09 -27.82 -37.86
C PHE A 49 -11.56 -28.80 -38.93
N SER A 50 -12.18 -28.29 -39.99
CA SER A 50 -12.55 -29.04 -41.19
C SER A 50 -11.41 -28.95 -42.21
N LEU A 51 -10.77 -30.07 -42.53
CA LEU A 51 -9.98 -30.23 -43.74
C LEU A 51 -10.50 -31.42 -44.54
N ARG A 52 -10.59 -31.19 -45.84
CA ARG A 52 -11.30 -31.95 -46.86
C ARG A 52 -10.33 -32.90 -47.58
N GLY A 53 -10.77 -34.13 -47.79
CA GLY A 53 -10.45 -34.92 -48.99
C GLY A 53 -9.42 -36.05 -48.82
N GLY A 54 -9.88 -37.28 -48.99
CA GLY A 54 -9.02 -38.46 -49.20
C GLY A 54 -9.73 -39.78 -48.92
N ASP A 55 -10.44 -40.30 -49.92
CA ASP A 55 -11.02 -41.65 -49.95
C ASP A 55 -9.97 -42.75 -49.72
N VAL A 56 -10.22 -43.71 -48.81
CA VAL A 56 -9.89 -45.14 -48.99
C VAL A 56 -10.83 -46.01 -48.11
N THR A 57 -11.22 -47.12 -48.71
CA THR A 57 -12.19 -48.17 -48.39
C THR A 57 -12.06 -48.98 -47.08
N LYS A 58 -13.21 -49.53 -46.63
CA LYS A 58 -13.46 -50.84 -45.97
C LYS A 58 -12.76 -51.15 -44.63
N SER A 59 -13.54 -51.35 -43.58
CA SER A 59 -13.84 -52.70 -43.03
C SER A 59 -14.53 -52.60 -41.66
N GLU A 60 -15.59 -53.38 -41.54
CA GLU A 60 -16.41 -53.64 -40.37
C GLU A 60 -15.70 -54.60 -39.39
N LYS A 61 -16.17 -54.61 -38.12
CA LYS A 61 -15.94 -55.57 -37.01
C LYS A 61 -14.74 -55.32 -36.08
N ASN A 62 -15.01 -54.84 -34.86
CA ASN A 62 -15.09 -55.67 -33.65
C ASN A 62 -15.18 -54.78 -32.40
N ALA A 63 -16.26 -54.97 -31.66
CA ALA A 63 -16.37 -54.55 -30.27
C ALA A 63 -15.73 -55.61 -29.36
N ASP A 64 -15.37 -55.15 -28.16
CA ASP A 64 -15.17 -55.91 -26.93
C ASP A 64 -13.93 -56.82 -26.82
N LYS A 65 -12.86 -56.25 -26.23
CA LYS A 65 -12.17 -56.81 -25.03
C LYS A 65 -10.97 -55.95 -24.63
N ILE A 66 -10.65 -56.04 -23.33
CA ILE A 66 -9.44 -55.61 -22.59
C ILE A 66 -9.66 -54.30 -21.80
N LEU A 67 -10.16 -54.38 -20.55
CA LEU A 67 -9.45 -54.63 -19.27
C LEU A 67 -8.68 -53.42 -18.71
N LEU A 68 -9.23 -52.91 -17.59
CA LEU A 68 -8.56 -52.41 -16.37
C LEU A 68 -7.07 -52.05 -16.47
N VAL A 69 -6.75 -50.76 -16.36
CA VAL A 69 -5.44 -50.30 -15.88
C VAL A 69 -5.63 -49.17 -14.87
N GLY A 70 -5.32 -49.50 -13.61
CA GLY A 70 -5.27 -48.57 -12.50
C GLY A 70 -4.05 -47.64 -12.56
N ARG A 71 -4.19 -46.48 -11.91
CA ARG A 71 -3.12 -45.51 -11.68
C ARG A 71 -2.01 -46.14 -10.84
N THR A 72 -0.84 -46.34 -11.44
CA THR A 72 0.43 -46.48 -10.74
C THR A 72 1.23 -45.19 -10.89
N THR A 73 1.60 -44.58 -9.77
CA THR A 73 2.59 -43.51 -9.69
C THR A 73 3.99 -44.11 -9.84
N PRO A 74 4.88 -43.59 -10.69
CA PRO A 74 6.24 -44.11 -10.79
C PRO A 74 7.11 -43.59 -9.64
N SER A 75 7.39 -44.49 -8.69
CA SER A 75 8.51 -44.41 -7.77
C SER A 75 9.81 -44.68 -8.53
N GLY A 76 10.60 -43.64 -8.82
CA GLY A 76 11.85 -43.83 -9.57
C GLY A 76 12.71 -42.59 -9.81
N PHE A 77 12.69 -41.61 -8.90
CA PHE A 77 13.45 -40.36 -9.08
C PHE A 77 14.36 -40.00 -7.88
N ARG A 78 14.80 -40.98 -7.09
CA ARG A 78 15.66 -40.74 -5.90
C ARG A 78 17.10 -41.22 -5.98
N ASP A 79 17.55 -41.81 -7.09
CA ASP A 79 18.92 -42.34 -7.20
C ASP A 79 19.72 -41.76 -8.38
N THR A 80 19.87 -40.44 -8.42
CA THR A 80 20.86 -39.80 -9.30
C THR A 80 22.15 -39.45 -8.54
N PRO A 81 23.34 -39.86 -9.02
CA PRO A 81 24.63 -39.69 -8.32
C PRO A 81 25.02 -38.25 -7.93
N TRP A 82 24.45 -37.24 -8.59
CA TRP A 82 24.76 -35.83 -8.31
C TRP A 82 24.06 -35.29 -7.05
N ILE A 83 22.92 -35.88 -6.62
CA ILE A 83 22.22 -35.50 -5.38
C ILE A 83 23.00 -35.96 -4.14
N LYS A 84 23.63 -37.15 -4.21
CA LYS A 84 24.55 -37.63 -3.15
C LYS A 84 25.81 -36.77 -3.06
N LYS A 85 26.25 -36.16 -4.18
CA LYS A 85 27.39 -35.24 -4.23
C LYS A 85 27.09 -33.84 -3.65
N LEU A 86 25.82 -33.40 -3.70
CA LEU A 86 25.38 -32.17 -3.03
C LEU A 86 25.22 -32.35 -1.51
N ALA A 87 24.77 -33.53 -1.05
CA ALA A 87 24.69 -33.85 0.37
C ALA A 87 26.08 -33.93 1.05
N SER A 88 27.07 -34.54 0.38
CA SER A 88 28.43 -34.65 0.94
C SER A 88 29.21 -33.32 0.97
N LEU A 89 28.87 -32.36 0.09
CA LEU A 89 29.45 -31.02 0.11
C LEU A 89 28.93 -30.16 1.27
N HIS A 90 27.77 -30.49 1.84
CA HIS A 90 27.17 -29.74 2.94
C HIS A 90 27.63 -30.24 4.33
N GLU A 91 28.01 -31.52 4.46
CA GLU A 91 28.56 -32.09 5.71
C GLU A 91 30.04 -31.75 5.93
N GLY A 92 30.81 -31.48 4.87
CA GLY A 92 32.25 -31.17 4.96
C GLY A 92 32.61 -29.77 5.48
N LYS A 93 31.63 -28.88 5.71
CA LYS A 93 31.89 -27.49 6.17
C LYS A 93 31.52 -27.20 7.63
N ALA A 94 31.04 -28.20 8.38
CA ALA A 94 30.57 -28.02 9.74
C ALA A 94 31.64 -28.25 10.83
N SER A 95 32.86 -28.71 10.48
CA SER A 95 33.85 -29.15 11.48
C SER A 95 35.09 -28.25 11.64
N GLU A 96 35.15 -27.08 11.01
CA GLU A 96 36.36 -26.23 11.03
C GLU A 96 36.05 -24.78 11.44
N ARG A 97 35.42 -24.62 12.61
CA ARG A 97 35.25 -23.29 13.21
C ARG A 97 35.22 -23.28 14.75
N ASP A 98 36.15 -23.99 15.38
CA ASP A 98 36.45 -23.85 16.81
C ASP A 98 37.88 -23.32 16.99
N SER A 99 38.00 -22.01 17.22
CA SER A 99 39.08 -21.32 17.98
C SER A 99 39.09 -19.82 17.65
N VAL A 100 38.07 -19.09 18.10
CA VAL A 100 38.16 -17.62 18.21
C VAL A 100 38.13 -17.27 19.69
N SER A 101 39.27 -16.78 20.18
CA SER A 101 39.45 -16.31 21.54
C SER A 101 38.51 -15.14 21.84
N SER A 102 37.79 -15.27 22.94
CA SER A 102 36.87 -14.27 23.48
C SER A 102 37.66 -13.13 24.15
N SER A 103 37.87 -12.04 23.42
CA SER A 103 38.12 -10.74 24.05
C SER A 103 36.78 -10.12 24.49
N PRO A 104 36.70 -9.48 25.67
CA PRO A 104 35.48 -8.85 26.14
C PRO A 104 35.15 -7.64 25.25
N GLY A 105 34.18 -7.85 24.36
CA GLY A 105 33.66 -6.82 23.47
C GLY A 105 32.96 -5.73 24.27
N LYS A 106 33.50 -4.51 24.20
CA LYS A 106 32.78 -3.28 24.58
C LYS A 106 31.46 -3.24 23.82
N SER A 107 30.34 -3.28 24.55
CA SER A 107 29.01 -3.09 23.99
C SER A 107 28.92 -1.67 23.42
N SER A 108 29.15 -1.55 22.12
CA SER A 108 28.81 -0.36 21.36
C SER A 108 27.29 -0.25 21.39
N SER A 109 26.76 0.51 22.34
CA SER A 109 25.40 1.02 22.32
C SER A 109 25.17 1.70 20.97
N ARG A 110 24.56 0.97 20.03
CA ARG A 110 24.07 1.53 18.78
C ARG A 110 22.95 2.49 19.15
N LEU A 111 23.30 3.76 19.37
CA LEU A 111 22.33 4.84 19.45
C LEU A 111 21.38 4.68 18.26
N GLY A 112 20.10 4.49 18.56
CA GLY A 112 19.04 4.48 17.57
C GLY A 112 19.13 5.76 16.77
N ARG A 113 19.63 5.65 15.55
CA ARG A 113 19.75 6.78 14.63
C ARG A 113 18.32 7.13 14.24
N THR A 114 17.78 8.19 14.84
CA THR A 114 16.46 8.73 14.49
C THR A 114 16.42 8.93 12.98
N TYR A 115 15.51 8.21 12.34
CA TYR A 115 15.28 8.30 10.90
C TYR A 115 14.73 9.69 10.59
N ASN A 116 15.45 10.47 9.79
CA ASN A 116 15.03 11.78 9.34
C ASN A 116 14.55 11.66 7.89
N PRO A 117 13.23 11.66 7.62
CA PRO A 117 12.70 11.45 6.26
C PRO A 117 13.24 12.50 5.27
N LEU A 118 13.41 13.75 5.73
CA LEU A 118 14.01 14.83 4.93
C LEU A 118 15.39 14.47 4.37
N ARG A 119 16.21 13.73 5.15
CA ARG A 119 17.54 13.32 4.69
C ARG A 119 17.46 12.31 3.55
N MET A 120 16.48 11.41 3.59
CA MET A 120 16.24 10.48 2.50
C MET A 120 15.85 11.22 1.22
N TYR A 121 14.87 12.13 1.30
CA TYR A 121 14.42 12.93 0.17
C TYR A 121 15.54 13.77 -0.47
N VAL A 122 16.35 14.44 0.36
CA VAL A 122 17.51 15.21 -0.13
C VAL A 122 18.52 14.30 -0.83
N THR A 123 18.77 13.10 -0.29
CA THR A 123 19.71 12.15 -0.90
C THR A 123 19.19 11.66 -2.25
N CYS A 124 17.92 11.25 -2.34
CA CYS A 124 17.29 10.83 -3.61
C CYS A 124 17.30 11.95 -4.65
N LEU A 125 16.90 13.17 -4.27
CA LEU A 125 16.89 14.32 -5.17
C LEU A 125 18.29 14.65 -5.68
N THR A 126 19.30 14.55 -4.82
CA THR A 126 20.70 14.79 -5.20
C THR A 126 21.19 13.76 -6.22
N ILE A 127 20.89 12.47 -6.00
CA ILE A 127 21.29 11.39 -6.93
C ILE A 127 20.62 11.60 -8.31
N VAL A 128 19.31 11.86 -8.33
CA VAL A 128 18.56 12.12 -9.58
C VAL A 128 19.10 13.36 -10.29
N SER A 129 19.39 14.44 -9.54
CA SER A 129 19.93 15.68 -10.11
C SER A 129 21.31 15.47 -10.74
N ILE A 130 22.21 14.74 -10.07
CA ILE A 130 23.53 14.40 -10.61
C ILE A 130 23.38 13.57 -11.89
N TRP A 131 22.49 12.58 -11.88
CA TRP A 131 22.25 11.71 -13.03
C TRP A 131 21.70 12.47 -14.24
N ILE A 132 20.69 13.32 -14.06
CA ILE A 132 20.15 14.17 -15.14
C ILE A 132 21.18 15.18 -15.65
N THR A 133 21.92 15.83 -14.75
CA THR A 133 22.95 16.80 -15.13
C THR A 133 24.07 16.14 -15.93
N THR A 134 24.48 14.93 -15.55
CA THR A 134 25.51 14.16 -16.27
C THR A 134 25.07 13.84 -17.69
N GLY A 135 23.84 13.35 -17.88
CA GLY A 135 23.28 13.09 -19.22
C GLY A 135 23.18 14.37 -20.06
N THR A 136 22.65 15.44 -19.47
CA THR A 136 22.49 16.75 -20.13
C THR A 136 23.83 17.29 -20.63
N LEU A 137 24.86 17.30 -19.79
CA LEU A 137 26.19 17.78 -20.17
C LEU A 137 26.83 16.88 -21.23
N PHE A 138 26.67 15.56 -21.10
CA PHE A 138 27.20 14.62 -22.09
C PHE A 138 26.59 14.86 -23.48
N TYR A 139 25.27 14.98 -23.59
CA TYR A 139 24.61 15.20 -24.88
C TYR A 139 24.93 16.58 -25.47
N ALA A 140 25.08 17.61 -24.63
CA ALA A 140 25.47 18.94 -25.08
C ALA A 140 26.88 18.95 -25.68
N ILE A 141 27.85 18.29 -25.01
CA ILE A 141 29.25 18.25 -25.46
C ILE A 141 29.45 17.26 -26.61
N CYS A 142 28.85 16.07 -26.51
CA CYS A 142 29.11 15.01 -27.48
C CYS A 142 28.36 15.22 -28.78
N ASN A 143 27.12 15.73 -28.76
CA ASN A 143 26.30 15.91 -29.97
C ASN A 143 26.17 17.36 -30.41
N ASP A 144 26.83 18.30 -29.73
CA ASP A 144 26.77 19.74 -30.03
C ASP A 144 25.33 20.29 -29.96
N TRP A 145 24.51 19.68 -29.11
CA TRP A 145 23.09 20.04 -28.94
C TRP A 145 22.92 21.21 -27.97
N PRO A 146 21.90 22.06 -28.16
CA PRO A 146 21.53 23.07 -27.18
C PRO A 146 21.18 22.43 -25.83
N ILE A 147 21.61 23.06 -24.73
CA ILE A 147 21.37 22.56 -23.36
C ILE A 147 19.90 22.18 -23.10
N PRO A 148 18.88 22.97 -23.52
CA PRO A 148 17.48 22.59 -23.36
C PRO A 148 17.10 21.27 -24.04
N GLN A 149 17.58 21.05 -25.27
CA GLN A 149 17.35 19.82 -26.02
C GLN A 149 18.11 18.64 -25.39
N SER A 150 19.34 18.86 -24.94
CA SER A 150 20.13 17.85 -24.21
C SER A 150 19.46 17.44 -22.90
N PHE A 151 18.87 18.38 -22.18
CA PHE A 151 18.10 18.12 -20.96
C PHE A 151 16.85 17.30 -21.26
N PHE A 152 16.08 17.71 -22.27
CA PHE A 152 14.92 16.95 -22.74
C PHE A 152 15.29 15.52 -23.10
N TYR A 153 16.33 15.32 -23.92
CA TYR A 153 16.78 13.99 -24.34
C TYR A 153 17.31 13.14 -23.17
N ALA A 154 18.00 13.77 -22.21
CA ALA A 154 18.44 13.08 -20.99
C ALA A 154 17.25 12.58 -20.15
N VAL A 155 16.20 13.38 -19.98
CA VAL A 155 14.98 12.92 -19.30
C VAL A 155 14.27 11.84 -20.13
N ASP A 156 14.12 12.05 -21.43
CA ASP A 156 13.42 11.14 -22.34
C ASP A 156 14.04 9.74 -22.37
N ALA A 157 15.34 9.66 -22.67
CA ALA A 157 16.07 8.40 -22.65
C ALA A 157 16.17 7.84 -21.23
N GLY A 158 16.50 8.69 -20.26
CA GLY A 158 16.76 8.26 -18.89
C GLY A 158 15.54 7.67 -18.17
N MET A 159 14.36 8.22 -18.42
CA MET A 159 13.08 7.75 -17.88
C MET A 159 12.42 6.69 -18.78
N SER A 160 13.09 6.27 -19.85
CA SER A 160 12.60 5.30 -20.83
C SER A 160 11.25 5.69 -21.46
N ILE A 161 11.04 6.99 -21.72
CA ILE A 161 9.80 7.49 -22.35
C ILE A 161 9.85 7.22 -23.85
N GLY A 162 10.96 7.56 -24.49
CA GLY A 162 11.20 7.30 -25.91
C GLY A 162 10.26 8.11 -26.80
N PHE A 163 10.23 9.43 -26.63
CA PHE A 163 9.47 10.29 -27.51
C PHE A 163 9.90 10.06 -28.96
N CYS A 164 8.94 9.79 -29.84
CA CYS A 164 9.15 9.60 -31.27
C CYS A 164 9.45 10.94 -31.98
N THR A 165 10.36 11.74 -31.43
CA THR A 165 10.88 12.95 -32.05
C THR A 165 11.94 12.61 -33.10
N ASP A 166 12.16 13.53 -34.03
CA ASP A 166 13.26 13.43 -34.99
C ASP A 166 14.64 13.70 -34.35
N VAL A 167 14.71 13.93 -33.03
CA VAL A 167 15.96 14.10 -32.29
C VAL A 167 16.61 12.73 -32.10
N VAL A 168 17.53 12.39 -32.99
CA VAL A 168 18.23 11.10 -32.98
C VAL A 168 19.74 11.26 -32.83
N GLU A 169 20.35 10.33 -32.11
CA GLU A 169 21.79 10.27 -31.97
C GLU A 169 22.46 9.82 -33.27
N THR A 170 23.40 10.61 -33.77
CA THR A 170 24.17 10.28 -34.97
C THR A 170 25.50 9.60 -34.63
N LYS A 171 26.12 9.96 -33.50
CA LYS A 171 27.45 9.49 -33.09
C LYS A 171 27.37 8.14 -32.36
N LEU A 172 28.25 7.19 -32.71
CA LEU A 172 28.30 5.85 -32.10
C LEU A 172 28.60 5.89 -30.60
N VAL A 173 29.48 6.80 -30.17
CA VAL A 173 29.83 7.00 -28.76
C VAL A 173 28.60 7.45 -27.96
N SER A 174 27.77 8.32 -28.54
CA SER A 174 26.53 8.76 -27.89
C SER A 174 25.57 7.60 -27.68
N LYS A 175 25.36 6.77 -28.72
CA LYS A 175 24.52 5.56 -28.61
C LYS A 175 24.99 4.60 -27.52
N ALA A 176 26.31 4.36 -27.44
CA ALA A 176 26.89 3.50 -26.42
C ALA A 176 26.70 4.08 -25.00
N PHE A 177 26.88 5.40 -24.85
CA PHE A 177 26.59 6.08 -23.59
C PHE A 177 25.11 5.97 -23.22
N THR A 178 24.20 6.20 -24.16
CA THR A 178 22.75 6.15 -23.94
C THR A 178 22.29 4.78 -23.46
N ILE A 179 22.84 3.69 -23.98
CA ILE A 179 22.56 2.33 -23.47
C ILE A 179 22.89 2.22 -21.98
N LEU A 180 24.08 2.67 -21.57
CA LEU A 180 24.49 2.65 -20.16
C LEU A 180 23.66 3.62 -19.32
N TYR A 181 23.33 4.77 -19.88
CA TYR A 181 22.55 5.83 -19.23
C TYR A 181 21.12 5.37 -18.93
N ILE A 182 20.48 4.65 -19.86
CA ILE A 182 19.16 4.02 -19.67
C ILE A 182 19.21 2.98 -18.55
N LEU A 183 20.22 2.10 -18.55
CA LEU A 183 20.37 1.06 -17.50
C LEU A 183 20.54 1.69 -16.10
N LEU A 184 21.35 2.75 -16.01
CA LEU A 184 21.52 3.50 -14.78
C LEU A 184 20.23 4.24 -14.39
N GLY A 185 19.54 4.84 -15.36
CA GLY A 185 18.28 5.56 -15.19
C GLY A 185 17.19 4.68 -14.60
N ALA A 186 16.96 3.50 -15.20
CA ALA A 186 16.00 2.53 -14.68
C ALA A 186 16.28 2.15 -13.21
N SER A 187 17.56 2.02 -12.84
CA SER A 187 17.98 1.69 -11.48
C SER A 187 17.78 2.86 -10.51
N VAL A 188 18.21 4.07 -10.89
CA VAL A 188 18.14 5.29 -10.06
C VAL A 188 16.69 5.70 -9.86
N VAL A 189 15.92 5.80 -10.94
CA VAL A 189 14.51 6.20 -10.93
C VAL A 189 13.68 5.13 -10.23
N GLY A 190 13.86 3.85 -10.58
CA GLY A 190 13.16 2.75 -9.92
C GLY A 190 13.42 2.68 -8.42
N GLY A 191 14.67 2.87 -7.99
CA GLY A 191 15.05 2.92 -6.57
C GLY A 191 14.46 4.12 -5.85
N ALA A 192 14.55 5.32 -6.43
CA ALA A 192 13.98 6.53 -5.85
C ALA A 192 12.44 6.46 -5.75
N LEU A 193 11.78 5.92 -6.79
CA LEU A 193 10.34 5.67 -6.80
C LEU A 193 9.95 4.66 -5.73
N ALA A 194 10.68 3.56 -5.57
CA ALA A 194 10.39 2.56 -4.56
C ALA A 194 10.46 3.15 -3.14
N LEU A 195 11.51 3.93 -2.83
CA LEU A 195 11.65 4.62 -1.54
C LEU A 195 10.55 5.65 -1.32
N PHE A 196 10.21 6.42 -2.37
CA PHE A 196 9.13 7.41 -2.29
C PHE A 196 7.77 6.75 -2.07
N ILE A 197 7.48 5.66 -2.79
CA ILE A 197 6.23 4.90 -2.65
C ILE A 197 6.16 4.25 -1.27
N GLN A 198 7.25 3.68 -0.76
CA GLN A 198 7.29 3.13 0.60
C GLN A 198 6.98 4.20 1.64
N ASP A 199 7.66 5.35 1.62
CA ASP A 199 7.41 6.42 2.60
C ASP A 199 6.00 7.03 2.44
N ALA A 200 5.53 7.21 1.21
CA ALA A 200 4.18 7.71 0.94
C ALA A 200 3.10 6.72 1.40
N ILE A 201 3.31 5.41 1.20
CA ILE A 201 2.37 4.37 1.61
C ILE A 201 2.44 4.16 3.13
N GLU A 202 3.63 4.05 3.72
CA GLU A 202 3.84 3.87 5.15
C GLU A 202 3.33 5.07 5.95
N GLY A 203 3.59 6.30 5.47
CA GLY A 203 3.06 7.53 6.06
C GLY A 203 1.53 7.63 6.02
N ILE A 204 0.87 6.92 5.09
CA ILE A 204 -0.59 6.77 5.05
C ILE A 204 -1.03 5.61 5.96
N HIS A 205 -0.23 4.54 6.06
CA HIS A 205 -0.61 3.32 6.77
C HIS A 205 -0.58 3.48 8.30
N ASP A 206 0.41 4.22 8.84
CA ASP A 206 0.68 4.26 10.28
C ASP A 206 -0.36 5.02 11.12
N ASN A 207 -1.17 5.89 10.52
CA ASN A 207 -2.04 6.77 11.31
C ASN A 207 -3.51 6.37 11.37
N GLN A 208 -3.99 5.43 10.53
CA GLN A 208 -5.44 5.40 10.33
C GLN A 208 -6.11 4.06 10.07
N HIS A 209 -5.49 3.07 9.43
CA HIS A 209 -6.25 1.87 9.00
C HIS A 209 -6.29 0.77 10.07
N ASP A 210 -5.15 0.37 10.64
CA ASP A 210 -5.10 -0.73 11.62
C ASP A 210 -5.79 -0.33 12.94
N THR A 211 -5.70 0.95 13.32
CA THR A 211 -6.44 1.46 14.48
C THR A 211 -7.95 1.48 14.23
N LYS A 212 -8.40 1.76 13.00
CA LYS A 212 -9.85 1.87 12.70
C LYS A 212 -10.56 0.53 12.82
N GLU A 213 -9.99 -0.54 12.27
CA GLU A 213 -10.63 -1.87 12.30
C GLU A 213 -10.63 -2.43 13.72
N TYR A 214 -9.52 -2.29 14.44
CA TYR A 214 -9.47 -2.65 15.86
C TYR A 214 -10.44 -1.82 16.71
N GLN A 215 -10.54 -0.51 16.46
CA GLN A 215 -11.52 0.36 17.12
C GLN A 215 -12.96 -0.05 16.78
N LEU A 216 -13.26 -0.42 15.54
CA LEU A 216 -14.59 -0.93 15.17
C LEU A 216 -14.91 -2.23 15.90
N LEU A 217 -13.96 -3.15 16.04
CA LEU A 217 -14.14 -4.37 16.83
C LEU A 217 -14.35 -4.07 18.32
N LEU A 218 -13.63 -3.09 18.87
CA LEU A 218 -13.85 -2.64 20.25
C LEU A 218 -15.22 -1.98 20.40
N GLU A 219 -15.61 -1.10 19.48
CA GLU A 219 -16.92 -0.47 19.44
C GLU A 219 -18.03 -1.51 19.32
N GLN A 220 -17.86 -2.52 18.48
CA GLN A 220 -18.79 -3.62 18.34
C GLN A 220 -18.90 -4.41 19.65
N LYS A 221 -17.78 -4.72 20.31
CA LYS A 221 -17.80 -5.40 21.61
C LYS A 221 -18.48 -4.57 22.70
N VAL A 222 -18.25 -3.26 22.71
CA VAL A 222 -18.94 -2.34 23.64
C VAL A 222 -20.44 -2.32 23.33
N PHE A 223 -20.79 -2.16 22.06
CA PHE A 223 -22.18 -2.16 21.61
C PHE A 223 -22.91 -3.46 21.99
N GLU A 224 -22.33 -4.62 21.68
CA GLU A 224 -22.87 -5.94 22.03
C GLU A 224 -22.97 -6.16 23.54
N LYS A 225 -22.04 -5.61 24.33
CA LYS A 225 -22.05 -5.69 25.79
C LYS A 225 -23.26 -4.96 26.40
N PHE A 226 -23.66 -3.82 25.83
CA PHE A 226 -24.77 -3.02 26.33
C PHE A 226 -26.10 -3.31 25.62
N ASN A 227 -26.08 -3.99 24.48
CA ASN A 227 -27.28 -4.49 23.80
C ASN A 227 -27.81 -5.77 24.49
N VAL A 228 -28.32 -5.59 25.71
CA VAL A 228 -28.88 -6.68 26.53
C VAL A 228 -30.06 -7.35 25.83
N SER A 229 -30.86 -6.56 25.11
CA SER A 229 -32.01 -7.04 24.34
C SER A 229 -31.63 -7.89 23.13
N ARG A 230 -30.36 -7.85 22.67
CA ARG A 230 -29.87 -8.48 21.44
C ARG A 230 -30.69 -8.11 20.20
N SER A 231 -31.26 -6.92 20.19
CA SER A 231 -32.10 -6.45 19.09
C SER A 231 -31.30 -6.06 17.84
N GLY A 232 -29.97 -5.94 17.96
CA GLY A 232 -29.10 -5.35 16.94
C GLY A 232 -29.07 -3.82 16.98
N ALA A 233 -29.86 -3.18 17.84
CA ALA A 233 -29.85 -1.75 18.10
C ALA A 233 -29.76 -1.46 19.61
N LEU A 234 -29.40 -0.24 20.01
CA LEU A 234 -29.46 0.21 21.40
C LEU A 234 -30.71 1.06 21.61
N ASN A 235 -31.55 0.69 22.57
CA ASN A 235 -32.64 1.55 23.01
C ASN A 235 -32.14 2.65 23.98
N LEU A 236 -33.01 3.62 24.30
CA LEU A 236 -32.66 4.76 25.17
C LEU A 236 -32.12 4.34 26.54
N GLU A 237 -32.63 3.25 27.12
CA GLU A 237 -32.20 2.77 28.43
C GLU A 237 -30.84 2.08 28.37
N GLU A 238 -30.61 1.24 27.36
CA GLU A 238 -29.31 0.61 27.10
C GLU A 238 -28.24 1.66 26.80
N PHE A 239 -28.58 2.70 26.02
CA PHE A 239 -27.68 3.81 25.74
C PHE A 239 -27.39 4.67 26.98
N ARG A 240 -28.41 4.91 27.84
CA ARG A 240 -28.24 5.57 29.14
C ARG A 240 -27.24 4.79 30.01
N GLN A 241 -27.39 3.48 30.11
CA GLN A 241 -26.48 2.62 30.87
C GLN A 241 -25.06 2.65 30.29
N LEU A 242 -24.93 2.62 28.98
CA LEU A 242 -23.64 2.74 28.29
C LEU A 242 -22.96 4.07 28.62
N LEU A 243 -23.67 5.19 28.54
CA LEU A 243 -23.12 6.51 28.87
C LEU A 243 -22.67 6.60 30.33
N GLN A 244 -23.49 6.11 31.26
CA GLN A 244 -23.19 6.10 32.70
C GLN A 244 -22.00 5.19 33.04
N ALA A 245 -21.85 4.07 32.32
CA ALA A 245 -20.72 3.15 32.53
C ALA A 245 -19.41 3.65 31.93
N SER A 246 -19.48 4.41 30.82
CA SER A 246 -18.30 4.91 30.13
C SER A 246 -17.76 6.22 30.70
N THR A 247 -18.59 7.00 31.39
CA THR A 247 -18.17 8.29 31.98
C THR A 247 -17.99 8.24 33.50
N LYS A 248 -17.01 8.99 34.00
CA LYS A 248 -16.74 9.11 35.45
C LYS A 248 -17.69 10.08 36.16
N ALA A 249 -18.37 10.95 35.42
CA ALA A 249 -19.25 11.96 35.96
C ALA A 249 -20.72 11.62 35.66
N PRO A 250 -21.64 11.78 36.62
CA PRO A 250 -23.06 11.57 36.38
C PRO A 250 -23.57 12.60 35.37
N LEU A 251 -24.12 12.12 34.25
CA LEU A 251 -24.72 12.96 33.22
C LEU A 251 -26.17 13.29 33.57
N SER A 252 -26.60 14.52 33.28
CA SER A 252 -28.01 14.90 33.46
C SER A 252 -28.88 14.27 32.38
N GLU A 253 -30.17 14.03 32.70
CA GLU A 253 -31.15 13.52 31.71
C GLU A 253 -31.26 14.41 30.47
N ARG A 254 -31.03 15.71 30.62
CA ARG A 254 -31.01 16.65 29.50
C ARG A 254 -29.81 16.41 28.59
N ASP A 255 -28.64 16.11 29.14
CA ASP A 255 -27.43 15.83 28.36
C ASP A 255 -27.55 14.49 27.62
N ILE A 256 -28.13 13.48 28.29
CA ILE A 256 -28.44 12.18 27.69
C ILE A 256 -29.40 12.35 26.51
N ALA A 257 -30.47 13.14 26.66
CA ALA A 257 -31.41 13.42 25.56
C ALA A 257 -30.73 14.18 24.39
N MET A 258 -29.82 15.10 24.67
CA MET A 258 -29.05 15.79 23.63
C MET A 258 -28.09 14.85 22.90
N LEU A 259 -27.39 13.99 23.63
CA LEU A 259 -26.51 12.98 23.03
C LEU A 259 -27.32 11.97 22.22
N TRP A 260 -28.46 11.52 22.73
CA TRP A 260 -29.38 10.65 22.02
C TRP A 260 -29.72 11.23 20.65
N SER A 261 -30.17 12.48 20.60
CA SER A 261 -30.52 13.15 19.33
C SER A 261 -29.36 13.32 18.34
N LYS A 262 -28.10 13.22 18.81
CA LYS A 262 -26.91 13.27 17.95
C LYS A 262 -26.54 11.89 17.40
N PHE A 263 -26.78 10.83 18.17
CA PHE A 263 -26.48 9.46 17.79
C PHE A 263 -27.60 8.85 16.95
N ASP A 264 -28.87 9.07 17.30
CA ASP A 264 -30.05 8.64 16.54
C ASP A 264 -30.29 9.58 15.35
N ARG A 265 -29.52 9.37 14.27
CA ARG A 265 -29.57 10.22 13.06
C ARG A 265 -30.80 9.91 12.22
N LEU A 266 -31.23 8.65 12.21
CA LEU A 266 -32.42 8.18 11.52
C LEU A 266 -33.73 8.56 12.23
N LYS A 267 -33.66 8.92 13.51
CA LYS A 267 -34.80 9.32 14.37
C LYS A 267 -35.85 8.23 14.49
N ASP A 268 -35.44 6.97 14.48
CA ASP A 268 -36.31 5.81 14.61
C ASP A 268 -36.49 5.36 16.08
N GLY A 269 -35.83 6.06 17.01
CA GLY A 269 -35.93 5.77 18.44
C GLY A 269 -35.07 4.60 18.89
N VAL A 270 -34.14 4.14 18.04
CA VAL A 270 -33.07 3.22 18.40
C VAL A 270 -31.75 3.73 17.81
N ILE A 271 -30.61 3.26 18.32
CA ILE A 271 -29.30 3.58 17.75
C ILE A 271 -28.74 2.31 17.13
N HIS A 272 -28.59 2.32 15.81
CA HIS A 272 -27.97 1.22 15.09
C HIS A 272 -26.44 1.23 15.25
N PHE A 273 -25.80 0.07 15.04
CA PHE A 273 -24.35 -0.04 15.18
C PHE A 273 -23.62 0.92 14.24
N GLU A 274 -24.14 1.13 13.03
CA GLU A 274 -23.59 2.03 12.02
C GLU A 274 -23.64 3.51 12.45
N GLU A 275 -24.60 3.90 13.28
CA GLU A 275 -24.72 5.26 13.83
C GLU A 275 -23.85 5.46 15.08
N PHE A 276 -23.74 4.39 15.87
CA PHE A 276 -22.89 4.33 17.04
C PHE A 276 -21.40 4.37 16.67
N ALA A 277 -21.01 3.56 15.69
CA ALA A 277 -19.64 3.42 15.23
C ALA A 277 -19.09 4.76 14.71
N GLY A 278 -17.87 5.10 15.11
CA GLY A 278 -17.23 6.37 14.77
C GLY A 278 -17.68 7.59 15.59
N THR A 279 -18.97 7.71 15.97
CA THR A 279 -19.43 8.81 16.85
C THR A 279 -19.00 8.57 18.30
N TYR A 280 -18.99 7.31 18.73
CA TYR A 280 -18.58 6.91 20.09
C TYR A 280 -17.16 7.36 20.45
N ARG A 281 -16.22 7.44 19.49
CA ARG A 281 -14.84 7.88 19.73
C ARG A 281 -14.74 9.28 20.28
N GLY A 282 -15.68 10.15 19.93
CA GLY A 282 -15.74 11.54 20.34
C GLY A 282 -16.62 11.78 21.56
N ILE A 283 -17.10 10.75 22.26
CA ILE A 283 -18.14 10.92 23.28
C ILE A 283 -17.67 11.79 24.44
N GLU A 284 -16.42 11.62 24.89
CA GLU A 284 -15.83 12.46 25.94
C GLU A 284 -15.69 13.93 25.51
N SER A 285 -15.31 14.16 24.25
CA SER A 285 -15.25 15.50 23.65
C SER A 285 -16.64 16.13 23.53
N LEU A 286 -17.63 15.36 23.11
CA LEU A 286 -19.02 15.80 23.04
C LEU A 286 -19.56 16.14 24.43
N ILE A 287 -19.27 15.32 25.44
CA ILE A 287 -19.67 15.55 26.82
C ILE A 287 -18.99 16.79 27.39
N ALA A 288 -17.68 16.95 27.16
CA ALA A 288 -16.95 18.16 27.53
C ALA A 288 -17.55 19.41 26.86
N SER A 289 -17.92 19.31 25.57
CA SER A 289 -18.56 20.41 24.84
C SER A 289 -19.94 20.76 25.37
N LEU A 290 -20.71 19.79 25.86
CA LEU A 290 -22.03 20.01 26.45
C LEU A 290 -21.91 20.70 27.82
N HIS A 291 -20.94 20.29 28.63
CA HIS A 291 -20.62 20.97 29.89
C HIS A 291 -20.16 22.42 29.68
N ASP A 292 -19.42 22.71 28.60
CA ASP A 292 -18.98 24.07 28.28
C ASP A 292 -20.07 24.92 27.60
N ALA A 293 -20.90 24.31 26.75
CA ALA A 293 -22.06 24.94 26.11
C ALA A 293 -23.14 25.35 27.13
N GLY A 294 -23.23 24.66 28.26
CA GLY A 294 -24.03 25.08 29.41
C GLY A 294 -23.58 26.41 30.02
N ARG A 295 -22.41 26.94 29.63
CA ARG A 295 -21.82 28.15 30.21
C ARG A 295 -21.78 29.37 29.27
N LYS A 296 -21.91 29.23 27.94
CA LYS A 296 -22.04 30.37 27.01
C LYS A 296 -22.90 30.04 25.78
N THR A 297 -24.08 30.66 25.71
CA THR A 297 -24.90 30.72 24.50
C THR A 297 -24.35 31.79 23.55
N VAL A 298 -23.43 31.43 22.65
CA VAL A 298 -23.17 32.21 21.43
C VAL A 298 -22.98 31.25 20.26
N MET A 299 -24.02 31.13 19.43
CA MET A 299 -23.95 30.51 18.11
C MET A 299 -22.96 31.29 17.24
N SER A 300 -21.97 30.61 16.66
CA SER A 300 -21.30 31.08 15.46
C SER A 300 -21.86 30.37 14.23
N PRO A 301 -21.96 31.05 13.07
CA PRO A 301 -22.51 30.46 11.86
C PRO A 301 -21.44 29.66 11.13
N ILE A 302 -21.46 28.34 11.27
CA ILE A 302 -20.65 27.42 10.46
C ILE A 302 -21.56 26.85 9.37
N TRP A 303 -21.65 27.53 8.22
CA TRP A 303 -22.39 27.07 7.05
C TRP A 303 -21.68 27.39 5.73
N PHE A 304 -20.35 27.31 5.71
CA PHE A 304 -19.59 27.34 4.46
C PHE A 304 -18.63 26.14 4.38
N SER A 305 -18.96 25.22 3.48
CA SER A 305 -18.05 24.24 2.86
C SER A 305 -17.64 22.97 3.63
N SER A 306 -18.60 22.24 4.21
CA SER A 306 -18.37 20.87 4.68
C SER A 306 -17.99 19.91 3.53
N THR A 307 -18.53 20.12 2.33
CA THR A 307 -18.34 19.22 1.18
C THR A 307 -16.94 19.31 0.57
N VAL A 308 -16.36 20.52 0.43
CA VAL A 308 -14.99 20.66 -0.10
C VAL A 308 -13.95 20.30 0.95
N GLN A 309 -14.20 20.60 2.24
CA GLN A 309 -13.30 20.17 3.32
C GLN A 309 -13.30 18.64 3.46
N PHE A 310 -14.46 17.97 3.45
CA PHE A 310 -14.51 16.50 3.53
C PHE A 310 -13.79 15.81 2.37
N VAL A 311 -13.82 16.40 1.17
CA VAL A 311 -13.06 15.92 0.00
C VAL A 311 -11.55 16.20 0.14
N TRP A 312 -11.16 17.30 0.79
CA TRP A 312 -9.76 17.65 1.03
C TRP A 312 -9.08 16.83 2.15
N TYR A 313 -9.86 16.34 3.12
CA TYR A 313 -9.35 15.56 4.27
C TYR A 313 -9.20 14.05 4.01
N GLY A 314 -9.56 13.55 2.83
CA GLY A 314 -9.54 12.11 2.51
C GLY A 314 -8.25 11.62 1.83
N GLU A 315 -8.07 10.29 1.84
CA GLU A 315 -7.04 9.51 1.11
C GLU A 315 -6.98 9.85 -0.40
N ASN A 316 -7.97 10.57 -0.93
CA ASN A 316 -8.11 10.89 -2.34
C ASN A 316 -7.31 12.11 -2.83
N ARG A 317 -6.59 12.83 -1.95
CA ARG A 317 -5.81 14.04 -2.33
C ARG A 317 -4.84 13.80 -3.50
N ILE A 318 -4.22 12.63 -3.54
CA ILE A 318 -3.23 12.26 -4.56
C ILE A 318 -3.87 12.20 -5.96
N TYR A 319 -5.13 11.74 -6.05
CA TYR A 319 -5.86 11.69 -7.32
C TYR A 319 -6.18 13.08 -7.84
N PHE A 320 -6.54 14.02 -6.98
CA PHE A 320 -6.76 15.41 -7.38
C PHE A 320 -5.48 16.07 -7.90
N VAL A 321 -4.36 15.87 -7.21
CA VAL A 321 -3.05 16.39 -7.65
C VAL A 321 -2.67 15.79 -9.00
N PHE A 322 -2.89 14.49 -9.20
CA PHE A 322 -2.64 13.83 -10.47
C PHE A 322 -3.53 14.32 -11.61
N VAL A 323 -4.84 14.44 -11.39
CA VAL A 323 -5.77 14.98 -12.39
C VAL A 323 -5.40 16.42 -12.75
N ALA A 324 -5.07 17.25 -11.76
CA ALA A 324 -4.59 18.61 -12.00
C ALA A 324 -3.28 18.62 -12.82
N TRP A 325 -2.36 17.69 -12.56
CA TRP A 325 -1.12 17.54 -13.32
C TRP A 325 -1.37 17.13 -14.76
N VAL A 326 -2.27 16.17 -15.01
CA VAL A 326 -2.66 15.78 -16.38
C VAL A 326 -3.29 16.96 -17.12
N LEU A 327 -4.20 17.70 -16.46
CA LEU A 327 -4.83 18.88 -17.05
C LEU A 327 -3.81 19.97 -17.38
N LEU A 328 -2.75 20.14 -16.58
CA LEU A 328 -1.65 21.06 -16.90
C LEU A 328 -0.98 20.69 -18.24
N GLY A 329 -0.70 19.40 -18.47
CA GLY A 329 -0.16 18.92 -19.73
C GLY A 329 -1.10 19.12 -20.92
N VAL A 330 -2.41 18.90 -20.71
CA VAL A 330 -3.44 19.13 -21.75
C VAL A 330 -3.53 20.61 -22.13
N VAL A 331 -3.63 21.49 -21.14
CA VAL A 331 -3.73 22.94 -21.35
C VAL A 331 -2.48 23.46 -22.05
N TRP A 332 -1.30 22.99 -21.65
CA TRP A 332 -0.06 23.35 -22.31
C TRP A 332 -0.05 22.92 -23.79
N GLY A 333 -0.42 21.67 -24.10
CA GLY A 333 -0.49 21.18 -25.49
C GLY A 333 -1.46 21.99 -26.36
N MET A 334 -2.58 22.44 -25.80
CA MET A 334 -3.54 23.27 -26.53
C MET A 334 -3.05 24.70 -26.77
N LEU A 335 -2.43 25.32 -25.76
CA LEU A 335 -2.04 26.74 -25.82
C LEU A 335 -0.72 26.95 -26.56
N ASP A 336 0.29 26.13 -26.27
CA ASP A 336 1.66 26.31 -26.76
C ASP A 336 1.85 25.61 -28.12
N GLN A 337 1.41 24.36 -28.24
CA GLN A 337 1.59 23.56 -29.44
C GLN A 337 0.41 23.69 -30.43
N GLY A 338 -0.71 24.30 -30.00
CA GLY A 338 -1.91 24.44 -30.82
C GLY A 338 -2.58 23.11 -31.17
N TRP A 339 -2.36 22.07 -30.35
CA TRP A 339 -2.95 20.75 -30.57
C TRP A 339 -4.44 20.75 -30.24
N ASP A 340 -5.18 19.85 -30.88
CA ASP A 340 -6.56 19.58 -30.50
C ASP A 340 -6.61 18.96 -29.09
N PRO A 341 -7.76 19.03 -28.39
CA PRO A 341 -7.89 18.51 -27.03
C PRO A 341 -7.58 17.01 -26.92
N ILE A 342 -7.83 16.22 -27.98
CA ILE A 342 -7.63 14.77 -27.97
C ILE A 342 -6.13 14.47 -28.06
N THR A 343 -5.43 15.09 -29.01
CA THR A 343 -3.97 14.99 -29.14
C THR A 343 -3.25 15.49 -27.89
N SER A 344 -3.73 16.58 -27.30
CA SER A 344 -3.16 17.12 -26.05
C SER A 344 -3.34 16.17 -24.87
N THR A 345 -4.50 15.52 -24.78
CA THR A 345 -4.76 14.47 -23.77
C THR A 345 -3.91 13.23 -24.02
N HIS A 346 -3.79 12.82 -25.28
CA HIS A 346 -2.95 11.69 -25.66
C HIS A 346 -1.48 11.95 -25.31
N PHE A 347 -0.96 13.14 -25.59
CA PHE A 347 0.37 13.57 -25.13
C PHE A 347 0.49 13.48 -23.61
N ALA A 348 -0.42 14.13 -22.87
CA ALA A 348 -0.33 14.22 -21.42
C ALA A 348 -0.33 12.83 -20.74
N VAL A 349 -1.19 11.91 -21.19
CA VAL A 349 -1.28 10.55 -20.63
C VAL A 349 -0.11 9.69 -21.11
N SER A 350 0.22 9.71 -22.41
CA SER A 350 1.31 8.90 -22.98
C SER A 350 2.67 9.28 -22.41
N ALA A 351 2.93 10.58 -22.21
CA ALA A 351 4.17 11.06 -21.61
C ALA A 351 4.35 10.55 -20.17
N LEU A 352 3.30 10.63 -19.34
CA LEU A 352 3.33 10.18 -17.95
C LEU A 352 3.39 8.66 -17.82
N ALA A 353 2.77 7.94 -18.77
CA ALA A 353 2.79 6.49 -18.85
C ALA A 353 4.05 5.93 -19.53
N THR A 354 5.07 6.78 -19.77
CA THR A 354 6.34 6.42 -20.46
C THR A 354 6.12 5.75 -21.82
N GLY A 355 5.08 6.17 -22.56
CA GLY A 355 4.77 5.67 -23.90
C GLY A 355 5.32 6.56 -25.03
N GLY A 356 5.54 7.85 -24.79
CA GLY A 356 6.26 8.75 -25.71
C GLY A 356 5.65 8.92 -27.11
N LEU A 357 4.36 8.62 -27.31
CA LEU A 357 3.77 8.50 -28.66
C LEU A 357 3.51 9.83 -29.36
N THR A 358 3.49 10.94 -28.62
CA THR A 358 3.25 12.27 -29.17
C THR A 358 4.30 13.20 -28.58
N ALA A 359 4.91 14.03 -29.41
CA ALA A 359 5.98 14.91 -28.99
C ALA A 359 5.88 16.27 -29.69
N PRO A 360 6.46 17.33 -29.11
CA PRO A 360 6.53 18.65 -29.74
C PRO A 360 7.27 18.59 -31.08
N ARG A 361 6.90 19.45 -32.02
CA ARG A 361 7.53 19.49 -33.34
C ARG A 361 8.94 20.07 -33.22
N VAL A 362 9.87 19.46 -33.95
CA VAL A 362 11.22 20.02 -34.15
C VAL A 362 11.21 21.06 -35.27
N ASN A 363 12.19 21.96 -35.24
CA ASN A 363 12.41 22.90 -36.33
C ASN A 363 12.99 22.18 -37.56
N SER A 364 13.07 22.87 -38.70
CA SER A 364 13.64 22.33 -39.96
C SER A 364 15.08 21.82 -39.82
N GLU A 365 15.81 22.29 -38.81
CA GLU A 365 17.17 21.87 -38.48
C GLU A 365 17.23 20.61 -37.60
N GLY A 366 16.08 20.02 -37.24
CA GLY A 366 15.99 18.90 -36.30
C GLY A 366 16.22 19.30 -34.84
N ILE A 367 16.24 20.61 -34.56
CA ILE A 367 16.45 21.15 -33.22
C ILE A 367 15.08 21.37 -32.55
N LEU A 368 14.95 20.88 -31.31
CA LEU A 368 13.76 21.11 -30.50
C LEU A 368 13.84 22.50 -29.85
N PRO A 369 12.81 23.36 -29.99
CA PRO A 369 12.82 24.68 -29.34
C PRO A 369 12.97 24.58 -27.83
N ALA A 370 13.59 25.59 -27.22
CA ALA A 370 13.97 25.55 -25.81
C ALA A 370 12.78 25.48 -24.84
N GLU A 371 11.70 26.21 -25.12
CA GLU A 371 10.52 26.27 -24.26
C GLU A 371 9.80 24.91 -24.15
N PRO A 372 9.44 24.23 -25.26
CA PRO A 372 8.87 22.88 -25.21
C PRO A 372 9.81 21.84 -24.62
N ALA A 373 11.12 21.92 -24.90
CA ALA A 373 12.10 20.98 -24.39
C ALA A 373 12.16 21.00 -22.85
N ILE A 374 12.24 22.20 -22.26
CA ILE A 374 12.29 22.37 -20.80
C ILE A 374 10.96 21.97 -20.16
N PHE A 375 9.83 22.38 -20.76
CA PHE A 375 8.51 22.02 -20.24
C PHE A 375 8.32 20.51 -20.23
N CYS A 376 8.52 19.83 -21.36
CA CYS A 376 8.35 18.37 -21.46
C CYS A 376 9.29 17.64 -20.50
N GLY A 377 10.55 18.06 -20.40
CA GLY A 377 11.51 17.46 -19.47
C GLY A 377 11.05 17.57 -18.01
N LEU A 378 10.64 18.76 -17.55
CA LEU A 378 10.16 18.94 -16.18
C LEU A 378 8.80 18.25 -15.92
N TYR A 379 7.91 18.31 -16.90
CA TYR A 379 6.58 17.69 -16.83
C TYR A 379 6.70 16.18 -16.63
N CYS A 380 7.58 15.50 -17.38
CA CYS A 380 7.82 14.07 -17.24
C CYS A 380 8.61 13.72 -15.97
N LEU A 381 9.64 14.50 -15.64
CA LEU A 381 10.50 14.24 -14.48
C LEU A 381 9.72 14.23 -13.16
N LEU A 382 8.73 15.11 -13.01
CA LEU A 382 7.86 15.17 -11.82
C LEU A 382 6.59 14.33 -11.97
N GLY A 383 6.04 14.27 -13.18
CA GLY A 383 4.77 13.62 -13.44
C GLY A 383 4.82 12.10 -13.41
N ILE A 384 5.89 11.48 -13.90
CA ILE A 384 6.03 10.01 -13.88
C ILE A 384 6.04 9.48 -12.44
N PRO A 385 6.83 10.04 -11.49
CA PRO A 385 6.71 9.67 -10.08
C PRO A 385 5.33 9.86 -9.49
N LEU A 386 4.67 10.98 -9.81
CA LEU A 386 3.31 11.24 -9.35
C LEU A 386 2.34 10.17 -9.86
N MET A 387 2.43 9.80 -11.14
CA MET A 387 1.62 8.73 -11.73
C MET A 387 1.90 7.38 -11.04
N ALA A 388 3.17 7.03 -10.81
CA ALA A 388 3.54 5.77 -10.15
C ALA A 388 2.93 5.65 -8.74
N VAL A 389 2.95 6.74 -7.95
CA VAL A 389 2.36 6.77 -6.61
C VAL A 389 0.84 6.62 -6.67
N THR A 390 0.18 7.32 -7.59
CA THR A 390 -1.29 7.22 -7.75
C THR A 390 -1.72 5.82 -8.18
N LEU A 391 -0.94 5.18 -9.06
CA LEU A 391 -1.18 3.81 -9.51
C LEU A 391 -0.94 2.80 -8.38
N GLY A 392 0.10 3.00 -7.57
CA GLY A 392 0.37 2.18 -6.38
C GLY A 392 -0.78 2.25 -5.37
N HIS A 393 -1.32 3.45 -5.12
CA HIS A 393 -2.48 3.64 -4.25
C HIS A 393 -3.74 2.96 -4.81
N PHE A 394 -3.99 3.10 -6.11
CA PHE A 394 -5.11 2.46 -6.78
C PHE A 394 -5.00 0.92 -6.76
N ALA A 395 -3.81 0.38 -7.04
CA ALA A 395 -3.56 -1.06 -6.97
C ALA A 395 -3.82 -1.60 -5.56
N ARG A 396 -3.42 -0.86 -4.51
CA ARG A 396 -3.73 -1.22 -3.13
C ARG A 396 -5.23 -1.23 -2.86
N ALA A 397 -5.98 -0.24 -3.37
CA ALA A 397 -7.44 -0.20 -3.20
C ALA A 397 -8.14 -1.39 -3.86
N LEU A 398 -7.63 -1.89 -4.99
CA LEU A 398 -8.15 -3.09 -5.64
C LEU A 398 -7.79 -4.38 -4.91
N VAL A 399 -6.60 -4.44 -4.32
CA VAL A 399 -6.04 -5.66 -3.71
C VAL A 399 -6.37 -5.77 -2.22
N SER A 400 -6.71 -4.68 -1.53
CA SER A 400 -6.97 -4.64 -0.08
C SER A 400 -8.06 -5.62 0.35
N GLY A 401 -9.15 -5.74 -0.41
CA GLY A 401 -10.23 -6.69 -0.12
C GLY A 401 -9.77 -8.15 -0.22
N GLN A 402 -8.89 -8.47 -1.17
CA GLN A 402 -8.33 -9.82 -1.30
C GLN A 402 -7.34 -10.11 -0.18
N VAL A 403 -6.47 -9.16 0.16
CA VAL A 403 -5.53 -9.29 1.27
C VAL A 403 -6.27 -9.49 2.59
N ALA A 404 -7.31 -8.69 2.86
CA ALA A 404 -8.13 -8.84 4.06
C ALA A 404 -8.87 -10.20 4.09
N ALA A 405 -9.38 -10.67 2.95
CA ALA A 405 -10.00 -12.00 2.87
C ALA A 405 -9.00 -13.12 3.13
N MET A 406 -7.78 -13.02 2.60
CA MET A 406 -6.68 -13.96 2.86
C MET A 406 -6.24 -13.92 4.32
N GLU A 407 -6.11 -12.74 4.93
CA GLU A 407 -5.79 -12.58 6.36
C GLU A 407 -6.89 -13.18 7.24
N ARG A 408 -8.16 -12.97 6.89
CA ARG A 408 -9.31 -13.55 7.60
C ARG A 408 -9.31 -15.07 7.49
N ASP A 409 -9.09 -15.63 6.31
CA ASP A 409 -8.99 -17.08 6.13
C ASP A 409 -7.82 -17.68 6.92
N ALA A 410 -6.68 -16.97 6.95
CA ALA A 410 -5.53 -17.34 7.77
C ALA A 410 -5.82 -17.26 9.28
N LEU A 411 -6.75 -16.41 9.73
CA LEU A 411 -7.23 -16.33 11.12
C LEU A 411 -8.25 -17.43 11.45
N THR A 412 -9.15 -17.75 10.53
CA THR A 412 -10.25 -18.70 10.80
C THR A 412 -9.85 -20.15 10.56
N ARG A 413 -8.81 -20.43 9.76
CA ARG A 413 -8.42 -21.83 9.51
C ARG A 413 -7.95 -22.49 10.84
N PRO A 414 -8.42 -23.71 11.16
CA PRO A 414 -8.02 -24.41 12.36
C PRO A 414 -6.51 -24.69 12.35
N ILE A 415 -5.89 -24.65 13.54
CA ILE A 415 -4.46 -24.97 13.70
C ILE A 415 -4.25 -26.44 13.33
N THR A 416 -3.31 -26.70 12.43
CA THR A 416 -2.92 -28.06 12.07
C THR A 416 -2.12 -28.72 13.21
N ALA A 417 -2.19 -30.05 13.31
CA ALA A 417 -1.46 -30.79 14.36
C ALA A 417 0.06 -30.54 14.31
N THR A 418 0.61 -30.33 13.11
CA THR A 418 2.03 -29.99 12.92
C THR A 418 2.35 -28.60 13.45
N GLU A 419 1.56 -27.58 13.12
CA GLU A 419 1.72 -26.22 13.66
C GLU A 419 1.60 -26.20 15.19
N TYR A 420 0.64 -26.95 15.74
CA TYR A 420 0.48 -27.10 17.19
C TYR A 420 1.72 -27.69 17.85
N ASN A 421 2.27 -28.77 17.27
CA ASN A 421 3.45 -29.44 17.82
C ASN A 421 4.70 -28.56 17.73
N VAL A 422 4.86 -27.82 16.63
CA VAL A 422 5.97 -26.86 16.45
C VAL A 422 5.86 -25.71 17.45
N ALA A 423 4.66 -25.16 17.64
CA ALA A 423 4.40 -24.12 18.64
C ALA A 423 4.71 -24.61 20.05
N LYS A 424 4.27 -25.83 20.40
CA LYS A 424 4.54 -26.45 21.69
C LYS A 424 6.02 -26.79 21.92
N GLN A 425 6.83 -26.97 20.87
CA GLN A 425 8.26 -27.24 21.05
C GLN A 425 9.09 -25.96 21.13
N ASN A 426 8.70 -24.93 20.37
CA ASN A 426 9.54 -23.74 20.18
C ASN A 426 9.06 -22.50 20.95
N LEU A 427 7.75 -22.37 21.20
CA LEU A 427 7.16 -21.16 21.80
C LEU A 427 6.98 -21.29 23.32
N THR A 428 6.60 -22.46 23.82
CA THR A 428 6.43 -22.65 25.26
C THR A 428 7.79 -22.60 25.95
N VAL A 429 8.13 -21.44 26.49
CA VAL A 429 9.31 -21.23 27.32
C VAL A 429 9.14 -22.06 28.58
N ARG A 430 9.81 -23.21 28.62
CA ARG A 430 10.34 -23.90 29.81
C ARG A 430 9.49 -23.91 31.09
N ALA A 431 8.16 -23.84 30.97
CA ALA A 431 7.26 -24.02 32.09
C ALA A 431 7.40 -25.47 32.55
N SER A 432 8.26 -25.65 33.55
CA SER A 432 8.53 -26.89 34.24
C SER A 432 7.22 -27.44 34.79
N GLY A 433 6.63 -28.38 34.06
CA GLY A 433 5.45 -29.12 34.47
C GLY A 433 4.37 -29.16 33.41
N ALA A 434 4.35 -30.25 32.64
CA ALA A 434 3.18 -30.90 32.02
C ALA A 434 1.94 -30.03 31.66
N ALA A 435 2.13 -28.81 31.15
CA ALA A 435 1.02 -27.97 30.71
C ALA A 435 0.36 -28.65 29.50
N LYS A 436 -0.92 -28.97 29.65
CA LYS A 436 -1.68 -29.83 28.72
C LYS A 436 -2.10 -29.11 27.43
N GLY A 437 -1.73 -27.84 27.24
CA GLY A 437 -2.17 -26.99 26.13
C GLY A 437 -1.21 -25.83 25.81
N LEU A 438 -1.54 -25.06 24.77
CA LEU A 438 -0.89 -23.79 24.42
C LEU A 438 -1.46 -22.66 25.30
N ASN A 439 -0.59 -21.79 25.83
CA ASN A 439 -1.04 -20.59 26.51
C ASN A 439 -1.55 -19.55 25.48
N LEU A 440 -2.32 -18.56 25.96
CA LEU A 440 -2.80 -17.47 25.11
C LEU A 440 -1.65 -16.73 24.42
N GLY A 441 -0.53 -16.50 25.12
CA GLY A 441 0.67 -15.89 24.54
C GLY A 441 1.24 -16.70 23.39
N ASP A 442 1.39 -18.02 23.57
CA ASP A 442 1.91 -18.92 22.52
C ASP A 442 0.97 -18.97 21.31
N PHE A 443 -0.34 -18.95 21.55
CA PHE A 443 -1.35 -18.88 20.49
C PHE A 443 -1.25 -17.58 19.70
N VAL A 444 -1.09 -16.43 20.38
CA VAL A 444 -0.93 -15.13 19.74
C VAL A 444 0.35 -15.10 18.89
N VAL A 445 1.49 -15.57 19.43
CA VAL A 445 2.75 -15.64 18.68
C VAL A 445 2.62 -16.55 17.46
N LEU A 446 2.03 -17.74 17.62
CA LEU A 446 1.75 -18.64 16.51
C LEU A 446 0.86 -17.97 15.44
N GLN A 447 -0.15 -17.20 15.86
CA GLN A 447 -1.05 -16.51 14.94
C GLN A 447 -0.33 -15.38 14.18
N LEU A 448 0.56 -14.64 14.85
CA LEU A 448 1.41 -13.62 14.21
C LEU A 448 2.38 -14.23 13.20
N MET A 449 2.91 -15.43 13.49
CA MET A 449 3.75 -16.18 12.54
C MET A 449 2.93 -16.64 11.33
N ARG A 450 1.68 -17.11 11.53
CA ARG A 450 0.78 -17.53 10.44
C ARG A 450 0.37 -16.39 9.52
N GLN A 451 0.27 -15.17 10.07
CA GLN A 451 0.02 -13.96 9.28
C GLN A 451 1.28 -13.46 8.55
N GLY A 452 2.45 -14.04 8.79
CA GLY A 452 3.72 -13.55 8.25
C GLY A 452 4.18 -12.22 8.85
N ARG A 453 3.47 -11.71 9.87
CA ARG A 453 3.80 -10.46 10.58
C ARG A 453 4.98 -10.64 11.53
N LEU A 454 5.20 -11.85 12.00
CA LEU A 454 6.35 -12.22 12.83
C LEU A 454 7.19 -13.30 12.14
N SER A 455 8.43 -12.95 11.77
CA SER A 455 9.39 -13.92 11.24
C SER A 455 10.00 -14.75 12.37
N VAL A 456 10.42 -15.98 12.06
CA VAL A 456 11.12 -16.86 13.02
C VAL A 456 12.36 -16.17 13.59
N GLN A 457 13.10 -15.45 12.75
CA GLN A 457 14.31 -14.73 13.18
C GLN A 457 13.99 -13.60 14.15
N MET A 458 12.94 -12.82 13.90
CA MET A 458 12.51 -11.75 14.81
C MET A 458 12.02 -12.33 16.14
N PHE A 459 11.30 -13.46 16.10
CA PHE A 459 10.88 -14.15 17.31
C PHE A 459 12.08 -14.61 18.16
N GLU A 460 13.12 -15.20 17.56
CA GLU A 460 14.34 -15.59 18.28
C GLU A 460 15.07 -14.37 18.89
N VAL A 461 15.06 -13.22 18.21
CA VAL A 461 15.61 -11.97 18.76
C VAL A 461 14.79 -11.51 19.97
N LEU A 462 13.46 -11.46 19.86
CA LEU A 462 12.57 -11.08 20.97
C LEU A 462 12.72 -12.01 22.17
N LYS A 463 12.84 -13.32 21.90
CA LYS A 463 13.09 -14.33 22.93
C LYS A 463 14.43 -14.10 23.61
N LYS A 464 15.49 -13.80 22.85
CA LYS A 464 16.81 -13.50 23.42
C LYS A 464 16.79 -12.21 24.25
N GLU A 465 16.09 -11.18 23.80
CA GLU A 465 15.89 -9.94 24.59
C GLU A 465 15.14 -10.24 25.90
N PHE A 466 14.08 -11.05 25.83
CA PHE A 466 13.37 -11.52 27.02
C PHE A 466 14.30 -12.27 27.98
N GLU A 467 15.08 -13.23 27.49
CA GLU A 467 16.05 -14.01 28.29
C GLU A 467 17.17 -13.13 28.89
N MET A 468 17.52 -12.01 28.25
CA MET A 468 18.49 -11.05 28.82
C MET A 468 17.89 -10.20 29.94
N LEU A 469 16.58 -9.96 29.91
CA LEU A 469 15.85 -9.22 30.93
C LEU A 469 15.42 -10.11 32.11
N ASP A 470 15.06 -11.36 31.83
CA ASP A 470 14.65 -12.40 32.78
C ASP A 470 15.87 -12.99 33.51
N LYS A 471 16.48 -12.17 34.38
CA LYS A 471 17.71 -12.52 35.10
C LYS A 471 17.48 -13.67 36.08
N ASP A 472 16.29 -13.73 36.67
CA ASP A 472 15.90 -14.79 37.60
C ASP A 472 15.47 -16.09 36.87
N GLN A 473 15.35 -16.06 35.54
CA GLN A 473 14.97 -17.17 34.68
C GLN A 473 13.62 -17.78 35.09
N THR A 474 12.72 -16.96 35.62
CA THR A 474 11.39 -17.41 36.06
C THR A 474 10.45 -17.63 34.87
N GLY A 475 10.80 -17.14 33.68
CA GLY A 475 9.93 -17.13 32.51
C GLY A 475 8.85 -16.05 32.60
N MET A 476 8.97 -15.11 33.54
CA MET A 476 8.10 -13.96 33.69
C MET A 476 8.94 -12.72 34.01
N LEU A 477 8.70 -11.60 33.32
CA LEU A 477 9.41 -10.36 33.64
C LEU A 477 8.72 -9.64 34.80
N SER A 478 9.44 -9.46 35.90
CA SER A 478 9.03 -8.54 36.96
C SER A 478 9.07 -7.08 36.47
N LEU A 479 8.31 -6.18 37.08
CA LEU A 479 8.34 -4.75 36.75
C LEU A 479 9.76 -4.18 36.82
N ARG A 480 10.55 -4.62 37.81
CA ARG A 480 11.93 -4.20 38.03
C ARG A 480 12.86 -4.63 36.89
N GLU A 481 12.71 -5.86 36.40
CA GLU A 481 13.47 -6.38 35.26
C GLU A 481 13.05 -5.74 33.94
N ALA A 482 11.74 -5.59 33.72
CA ALA A 482 11.18 -5.02 32.49
C ALA A 482 11.54 -3.53 32.29
N THR A 483 11.59 -2.76 33.39
CA THR A 483 11.90 -1.32 33.32
C THR A 483 13.38 -1.01 33.48
N ASN A 484 14.21 -2.01 33.83
CA ASN A 484 15.61 -1.81 34.21
C ASN A 484 15.78 -0.69 35.26
N CYS A 485 14.74 -0.42 36.06
CA CYS A 485 14.76 0.62 37.09
C CYS A 485 15.64 0.14 38.24
N ASN A 486 16.85 0.71 38.31
CA ASN A 486 17.65 0.72 39.52
C ASN A 486 16.97 1.64 40.54
N LEU A 487 15.95 1.13 41.25
CA LEU A 487 15.39 1.76 42.45
C LEU A 487 16.34 1.63 43.67
N GLU A 488 17.66 1.59 43.46
CA GLU A 488 18.62 1.59 44.57
C GLU A 488 18.81 2.98 45.20
N ASP A 489 18.20 4.02 44.61
CA ASP A 489 18.30 5.39 45.11
C ASP A 489 17.11 5.86 45.96
N GLU A 490 15.92 5.21 45.91
CA GLU A 490 14.78 5.62 46.75
C GLU A 490 14.86 5.06 48.18
N ASP A 491 15.42 3.86 48.37
CA ASP A 491 15.58 3.28 49.71
C ASP A 491 16.75 3.90 50.52
N ARG A 492 17.60 4.74 49.89
CA ARG A 492 18.67 5.48 50.59
C ARG A 492 18.27 6.88 51.05
N GLU A 493 17.14 7.40 50.60
CA GLU A 493 16.60 8.69 51.03
C GLU A 493 15.52 8.57 52.11
N ALA A 494 14.95 7.38 52.32
CA ALA A 494 14.06 7.10 53.45
C ALA A 494 14.80 6.83 54.78
N ASP A 495 16.13 6.64 54.72
CA ASP A 495 17.00 6.37 55.87
C ASP A 495 17.99 7.54 56.17
N LYS A 496 17.73 8.73 55.60
CA LYS A 496 18.36 10.01 55.95
C LYS A 496 17.30 11.01 56.39
#